data_AF-A0AAV8F8R6-F1
#
_entry.id   AF-A0AAV8F8R6-F1
#
_cell.length_a   1.000
_cell.length_b   1.000
_cell.length_c   1.000
_cell.angle_alpha   90.00
_cell.angle_beta   90.00
_cell.angle_gamma   90.00
#
_symmetry.space_group_name_H-M   'P 1'
#
loop_
_entity.id
_entity.type
_entity.pdbx_description
1 polymer ?
#
loop_
_entity_poly.entity_id
_entity_poly.type
_entity_poly.pdbx_seq_one_letter_code
_entity_poly.pdbx_strand_id
1 'polypeptide(L)'
;MSYMRGDLLTKTRKLVKGLAVQTPRWLKAMEESPPVTFPRTDGKIKRIELPEDVYVKRFLKRHPDSMYHDAIKLSGFDPPPARVFAWRVLELKKQGVGEDEAMAVADMEYIAEKKAKKKAYKELKGICKLRGKRPPENPYPSAIDEIQREEKKFVNERFSNPKILELVQKMKEDKAAMMQEREEAASILSGGSGGGGFSRGGGYGGAPGGYRGGVGGGYGGAGGGFNPSR
;
A
#
# COMPACT_ATOMS: atom_id res chain seq x y z
N MET A 1 15.64 -60.54 -25.38
CA MET A 1 16.02 -59.12 -25.59
C MET A 1 14.82 -58.34 -26.09
N SER A 2 14.41 -57.26 -25.41
CA SER A 2 13.25 -56.45 -25.82
C SER A 2 13.65 -55.49 -26.94
N TYR A 3 13.04 -55.62 -28.11
CA TYR A 3 13.20 -54.70 -29.25
C TYR A 3 12.69 -53.27 -28.95
N MET A 4 11.99 -53.09 -27.83
CA MET A 4 11.21 -51.89 -27.51
C MET A 4 11.71 -51.12 -26.28
N ARG A 5 12.82 -51.53 -25.64
CA ARG A 5 13.43 -50.80 -24.52
C ARG A 5 14.58 -49.91 -25.01
N GLY A 6 14.58 -48.64 -24.61
CA GLY A 6 15.61 -47.64 -24.97
C GLY A 6 15.06 -46.35 -25.56
N ASP A 7 15.98 -45.46 -25.94
CA ASP A 7 15.70 -44.14 -26.52
C ASP A 7 15.16 -44.24 -27.95
N LEU A 8 14.39 -43.24 -28.37
CA LEU A 8 13.74 -43.19 -29.69
C LEU A 8 14.74 -43.44 -30.83
N LEU A 9 15.90 -42.78 -30.80
CA LEU A 9 16.95 -42.93 -31.82
C LEU A 9 17.49 -44.37 -31.90
N THR A 10 17.70 -45.02 -30.75
CA THR A 10 18.15 -46.42 -30.74
C THR A 10 17.09 -47.39 -31.24
N LYS A 11 15.80 -47.08 -31.03
CA LYS A 11 14.66 -47.87 -31.50
C LYS A 11 14.47 -47.74 -33.00
N THR A 12 14.41 -46.52 -33.52
CA THR A 12 14.20 -46.27 -34.96
C THR A 12 15.35 -46.79 -35.79
N ARG A 13 16.60 -46.66 -35.30
CA ARG A 13 17.77 -47.30 -35.92
C ARG A 13 17.60 -48.81 -36.06
N LYS A 14 17.10 -49.51 -35.03
CA LYS A 14 16.88 -50.96 -35.08
C LYS A 14 15.77 -51.35 -36.06
N LEU A 15 14.66 -50.60 -36.09
CA LEU A 15 13.52 -50.85 -36.99
C LEU A 15 13.87 -50.61 -38.46
N VAL A 16 14.60 -49.54 -38.74
CA VAL A 16 15.11 -49.23 -40.09
C VAL A 16 16.12 -50.29 -40.55
N LYS A 17 17.05 -50.70 -39.68
CA LYS A 17 18.01 -51.78 -39.98
C LYS A 17 17.34 -53.13 -40.22
N GLY A 18 16.24 -53.41 -39.51
CA GLY A 18 15.43 -54.61 -39.71
C GLY A 18 14.46 -54.54 -40.89
N LEU A 19 14.52 -53.48 -41.71
CA LEU A 19 13.63 -53.23 -42.85
C LEU A 19 12.14 -53.22 -42.51
N ALA A 20 11.80 -53.06 -41.22
CA ALA A 20 10.42 -53.05 -40.74
C ALA A 20 9.74 -51.70 -41.00
N VAL A 21 10.51 -50.63 -41.11
CA VAL A 21 10.03 -49.26 -41.32
C VAL A 21 10.99 -48.54 -42.28
N GLN A 22 10.45 -47.75 -43.21
CA GLN A 22 11.25 -46.90 -44.10
C GLN A 22 12.07 -45.88 -43.30
N THR A 23 13.27 -45.53 -43.79
CA THR A 23 14.14 -44.51 -43.18
C THR A 23 13.41 -43.18 -43.04
N PRO A 24 13.12 -42.70 -41.82
CA PRO A 24 12.47 -41.41 -41.67
C PRO A 24 13.47 -40.30 -41.97
N ARG A 25 12.98 -39.21 -42.61
CA ARG A 25 13.82 -38.08 -43.07
C ARG A 25 14.66 -37.45 -41.95
N TRP A 26 14.16 -37.49 -40.71
CA TRP A 26 14.82 -36.91 -39.54
C TRP A 26 15.92 -37.80 -38.93
N LEU A 27 16.01 -39.10 -39.29
CA LEU A 27 16.96 -40.03 -38.66
C LEU A 27 18.41 -39.57 -38.86
N LYS A 28 18.77 -39.20 -40.09
CA LYS A 28 20.12 -38.75 -40.43
C LYS A 28 20.53 -37.52 -39.61
N ALA A 29 19.65 -36.53 -39.50
CA ALA A 29 19.90 -35.31 -38.72
C ALA A 29 20.03 -35.60 -37.21
N MET A 30 19.23 -36.51 -36.69
CA MET A 30 19.27 -36.88 -35.26
C MET A 30 20.48 -37.76 -34.91
N GLU A 31 21.02 -38.53 -35.87
CA GLU A 31 22.27 -39.26 -35.70
C GLU A 31 23.50 -38.36 -35.75
N GLU A 32 23.46 -37.33 -36.59
CA GLU A 32 24.50 -36.30 -36.68
C GLU A 32 24.51 -35.38 -35.46
N SER A 33 23.33 -35.09 -34.91
CA SER A 33 23.16 -34.24 -33.72
C SER A 33 22.19 -34.89 -32.73
N PRO A 34 22.64 -35.90 -31.96
CA PRO A 34 21.80 -36.50 -30.93
C PRO A 34 21.49 -35.49 -29.82
N PRO A 35 20.32 -35.60 -29.16
CA PRO A 35 19.99 -34.73 -28.04
C PRO A 35 21.02 -34.92 -26.91
N VAL A 36 21.42 -33.80 -26.28
CA VAL A 36 22.34 -33.81 -25.14
C VAL A 36 21.71 -34.58 -23.97
N THR A 37 22.43 -35.58 -23.45
CA THR A 37 22.02 -36.32 -22.26
C THR A 37 22.73 -35.76 -21.04
N PHE A 38 21.97 -35.38 -20.03
CA PHE A 38 22.50 -35.00 -18.73
C PHE A 38 22.57 -36.24 -17.83
N PRO A 39 23.58 -36.34 -16.93
CA PRO A 39 23.61 -37.41 -15.94
C PRO A 39 22.31 -37.39 -15.13
N ARG A 40 21.66 -38.54 -15.02
CA ARG A 40 20.41 -38.66 -14.28
C ARG A 40 20.68 -38.38 -12.81
N THR A 41 20.24 -37.24 -12.31
CA THR A 41 20.33 -36.91 -10.89
C THR A 41 19.15 -37.53 -10.17
N ASP A 42 19.37 -38.63 -9.45
CA ASP A 42 18.34 -39.25 -8.59
C ASP A 42 18.16 -38.49 -7.24
N GLY A 43 18.89 -37.38 -7.05
CA GLY A 43 18.92 -36.59 -5.83
C GLY A 43 17.87 -35.46 -5.78
N LYS A 44 17.59 -35.00 -4.56
CA LYS A 44 16.75 -33.80 -4.32
C LYS A 44 17.44 -32.56 -4.90
N ILE A 45 16.70 -31.76 -5.66
CA ILE A 45 17.18 -30.47 -6.18
C ILE A 45 17.53 -29.57 -5.00
N LYS A 46 18.77 -29.07 -4.96
CA LYS A 46 19.22 -28.14 -3.92
C LYS A 46 18.56 -26.78 -4.12
N ARG A 47 18.10 -26.17 -3.04
CA ARG A 47 17.60 -24.79 -3.06
C ARG A 47 18.77 -23.84 -3.33
N ILE A 48 18.61 -22.95 -4.30
CA ILE A 48 19.55 -21.86 -4.55
C ILE A 48 19.26 -20.77 -3.53
N GLU A 49 20.26 -20.41 -2.74
CA GLU A 49 20.19 -19.33 -1.75
C GLU A 49 21.35 -18.37 -2.00
N LEU A 50 21.06 -17.07 -1.97
CA LEU A 50 22.04 -16.02 -2.15
C LEU A 50 22.40 -15.37 -0.80
N PRO A 51 23.63 -14.88 -0.61
CA PRO A 51 24.04 -14.25 0.65
C PRO A 51 23.21 -13.00 0.98
N GLU A 52 22.69 -12.28 -0.02
CA GLU A 52 21.80 -11.14 0.16
C GLU A 52 20.39 -11.51 0.67
N ASP A 53 19.93 -12.75 0.47
CA ASP A 53 18.54 -13.14 0.75
C ASP A 53 18.15 -12.95 2.22
N VAL A 54 19.12 -13.07 3.13
CA VAL A 54 18.91 -12.84 4.56
C VAL A 54 18.53 -11.38 4.82
N TYR A 55 19.24 -10.44 4.19
CA TYR A 55 19.02 -9.00 4.38
C TYR A 55 17.80 -8.50 3.61
N VAL A 56 17.49 -9.06 2.44
CA VAL A 56 16.24 -8.78 1.72
C VAL A 56 15.03 -9.12 2.62
N LYS A 57 15.04 -10.28 3.28
CA LYS A 57 13.97 -10.66 4.22
C LYS A 57 13.88 -9.72 5.41
N ARG A 58 15.02 -9.28 5.97
CA ARG A 58 15.03 -8.30 7.08
C ARG A 58 14.50 -6.93 6.64
N PHE A 59 14.87 -6.48 5.44
CA PHE A 59 14.38 -5.23 4.87
C PHE A 59 12.86 -5.25 4.70
N LEU A 60 12.30 -6.32 4.11
CA LEU A 60 10.85 -6.42 3.90
C LEU A 60 10.07 -6.50 5.22
N LYS A 61 10.66 -7.07 6.27
CA LYS A 61 10.07 -7.04 7.63
C LYS A 61 10.05 -5.62 8.20
N ARG A 62 11.07 -4.81 7.92
CA ARG A 62 11.17 -3.42 8.40
C ARG A 62 10.30 -2.46 7.59
N HIS A 63 10.19 -2.69 6.28
CA HIS A 63 9.46 -1.87 5.32
C HIS A 63 8.44 -2.71 4.53
N PRO A 64 7.32 -3.12 5.16
CA PRO A 64 6.32 -3.97 4.49
C PRO A 64 5.73 -3.29 3.24
N ASP A 65 5.56 -1.97 3.28
CA ASP A 65 5.01 -1.18 2.17
C ASP A 65 5.88 -1.22 0.90
N SER A 66 7.18 -1.51 1.02
CA SER A 66 8.10 -1.56 -0.13
C SER A 66 7.74 -2.68 -1.10
N MET A 67 7.06 -3.74 -0.64
CA MET A 67 6.57 -4.81 -1.54
C MET A 67 5.63 -4.26 -2.63
N TYR A 68 4.86 -3.22 -2.32
CA TYR A 68 3.91 -2.63 -3.25
C TYR A 68 4.49 -1.44 -4.01
N HIS A 69 5.23 -0.57 -3.32
CA HIS A 69 5.78 0.64 -3.93
C HIS A 69 6.98 0.38 -4.84
N ASP A 70 7.81 -0.61 -4.50
CA ASP A 70 9.05 -0.90 -5.20
C ASP A 70 9.02 -2.30 -5.81
N ALA A 71 7.93 -2.60 -6.53
CA ALA A 71 7.70 -3.89 -7.16
C ALA A 71 8.81 -4.29 -8.14
N ILE A 72 9.10 -5.59 -8.21
CA ILE A 72 10.12 -6.15 -9.09
C ILE A 72 9.66 -6.02 -10.54
N LYS A 73 10.34 -5.15 -11.29
CA LYS A 73 10.15 -5.03 -12.74
C LYS A 73 10.99 -6.10 -13.42
N LEU A 74 10.35 -7.19 -13.89
CA LEU A 74 11.05 -8.29 -14.58
C LEU A 74 11.79 -7.84 -15.85
N SER A 75 11.30 -6.79 -16.51
CA SER A 75 11.95 -6.18 -17.69
C SER A 75 12.96 -5.09 -17.36
N GLY A 76 13.07 -4.68 -16.09
CA GLY A 76 13.97 -3.62 -15.66
C GLY A 76 15.37 -4.16 -15.38
N PHE A 77 16.38 -3.37 -15.71
CA PHE A 77 17.77 -3.65 -15.31
C PHE A 77 18.07 -3.19 -13.87
N ASP A 78 17.26 -2.27 -13.35
CA ASP A 78 17.47 -1.72 -12.02
C ASP A 78 17.05 -2.74 -10.95
N PRO A 79 17.94 -3.06 -9.99
CA PRO A 79 17.60 -3.95 -8.89
C PRO A 79 16.52 -3.33 -7.99
N PRO A 80 15.65 -4.13 -7.38
CA PRO A 80 14.68 -3.64 -6.41
C PRO A 80 15.42 -3.05 -5.19
N PRO A 81 14.87 -2.02 -4.51
CA PRO A 81 15.50 -1.38 -3.35
C PRO A 81 15.89 -2.35 -2.23
N ALA A 82 15.12 -3.40 -2.01
CA ALA A 82 15.45 -4.44 -1.04
C ALA A 82 16.78 -5.15 -1.35
N ARG A 83 17.10 -5.33 -2.64
CA ARG A 83 18.36 -5.93 -3.10
C ARG A 83 19.51 -4.92 -3.03
N VAL A 84 19.27 -3.66 -3.39
CA VAL A 84 20.26 -2.57 -3.22
C VAL A 84 20.67 -2.44 -1.76
N PHE A 85 19.70 -2.43 -0.84
CA PHE A 85 19.93 -2.45 0.60
C PHE A 85 20.81 -3.64 1.02
N ALA A 86 20.47 -4.85 0.57
CA ALA A 86 21.22 -6.04 0.93
C ALA A 86 22.67 -6.02 0.40
N TRP A 87 22.87 -5.57 -0.84
CA TRP A 87 24.20 -5.39 -1.40
C TRP A 87 25.02 -4.35 -0.64
N ARG A 88 24.38 -3.24 -0.23
CA ARG A 88 25.04 -2.23 0.59
C ARG A 88 25.51 -2.77 1.93
N VAL A 89 24.67 -3.56 2.60
CA VAL A 89 25.05 -4.23 3.86
C VAL A 89 26.23 -5.18 3.65
N LEU A 90 26.20 -5.98 2.57
CA LEU A 90 27.30 -6.88 2.24
C LEU A 90 28.61 -6.14 1.90
N GLU A 91 28.51 -5.00 1.22
CA GLU A 91 29.64 -4.14 0.91
C GLU A 91 30.29 -3.57 2.17
N LEU A 92 29.49 -3.01 3.08
CA LEU A 92 29.98 -2.46 4.36
C LEU A 92 30.57 -3.57 5.25
N LYS A 93 29.96 -4.76 5.25
CA LYS A 93 30.49 -5.93 5.95
C LYS A 93 31.83 -6.39 5.39
N LYS A 94 32.02 -6.30 4.06
CA LYS A 94 33.32 -6.56 3.42
C LYS A 94 34.40 -5.54 3.83
N GLN A 95 33.99 -4.31 4.17
CA GLN A 95 34.88 -3.27 4.71
C GLN A 95 35.18 -3.43 6.21
N GLY A 96 34.56 -4.42 6.87
CA GLY A 96 34.78 -4.71 8.29
C GLY A 96 33.80 -4.02 9.26
N VAL A 97 32.74 -3.38 8.74
CA VAL A 97 31.69 -2.77 9.58
C VAL A 97 30.84 -3.86 10.23
N GLY A 98 30.42 -3.63 11.48
CA GLY A 98 29.50 -4.52 12.18
C GLY A 98 28.17 -4.68 11.45
N GLU A 99 27.53 -5.85 11.56
CA GLU A 99 26.30 -6.16 10.81
C GLU A 99 25.15 -5.19 11.11
N ASP A 100 24.96 -4.84 12.38
CA ASP A 100 23.88 -3.95 12.80
C ASP A 100 24.12 -2.51 12.37
N GLU A 101 25.36 -2.05 12.43
CA GLU A 101 25.78 -0.73 11.94
C GLU A 101 25.63 -0.64 10.41
N ALA A 102 26.06 -1.67 9.68
CA ALA A 102 25.90 -1.76 8.24
C ALA A 102 24.42 -1.72 7.83
N MET A 103 23.55 -2.44 8.53
CA MET A 103 22.11 -2.38 8.31
C MET A 103 21.52 -0.99 8.61
N ALA A 104 21.98 -0.32 9.66
CA ALA A 104 21.51 1.03 10.00
C ALA A 104 21.91 2.07 8.96
N VAL A 105 23.15 2.02 8.45
CA VAL A 105 23.63 2.91 7.38
C VAL A 105 22.83 2.69 6.09
N ALA A 106 22.67 1.43 5.67
CA ALA A 106 21.89 1.11 4.47
C ALA A 106 20.40 1.54 4.61
N ASP A 107 19.82 1.46 5.81
CA ASP A 107 18.45 1.89 6.07
C ASP A 107 18.31 3.42 5.98
N MET A 108 19.31 4.15 6.51
CA MET A 108 19.39 5.60 6.39
C MET A 108 19.51 6.06 4.94
N GLU A 109 20.33 5.39 4.13
CA GLU A 109 20.46 5.65 2.69
C GLU A 109 19.12 5.44 1.97
N TYR A 110 18.43 4.32 2.21
CA TYR A 110 17.12 4.04 1.64
C TYR A 110 16.07 5.10 2.02
N ILE A 111 16.01 5.50 3.30
CA ILE A 111 15.06 6.52 3.76
C ILE A 111 15.37 7.87 3.11
N ALA A 112 16.64 8.22 2.94
CA ALA A 112 17.06 9.45 2.29
C ALA A 112 16.61 9.47 0.81
N GLU A 113 16.81 8.38 0.08
CA GLU A 113 16.33 8.23 -1.30
C GLU A 113 14.81 8.35 -1.40
N LYS A 114 14.07 7.70 -0.50
CA LYS A 114 12.60 7.79 -0.45
C LYS A 114 12.14 9.22 -0.20
N LYS A 115 12.80 9.94 0.71
CA LYS A 115 12.52 11.37 0.97
C LYS A 115 12.84 12.24 -0.25
N ALA A 116 13.95 12.00 -0.92
CA ALA A 116 14.35 12.73 -2.13
C ALA A 116 13.33 12.52 -3.26
N LYS A 117 12.90 11.28 -3.52
CA LYS A 117 11.85 10.95 -4.50
C LYS A 117 10.53 11.65 -4.18
N LYS A 118 10.12 11.67 -2.90
CA LYS A 118 8.92 12.40 -2.46
C LYS A 118 9.03 13.91 -2.69
N LYS A 119 10.21 14.50 -2.44
CA LYS A 119 10.47 15.93 -2.67
C LYS A 119 10.42 16.27 -4.16
N ALA A 120 11.10 15.50 -5.00
CA ALA A 120 11.08 15.65 -6.46
C ALA A 120 9.66 15.56 -7.01
N TYR A 121 8.84 14.62 -6.52
CA TYR A 121 7.44 14.51 -6.90
C TYR A 121 6.62 15.75 -6.50
N LYS A 122 6.83 16.31 -5.30
CA LYS A 122 6.13 17.53 -4.86
C LYS A 122 6.46 18.73 -5.74
N GLU A 123 7.73 18.91 -6.07
CA GLU A 123 8.21 19.97 -6.97
C GLU A 123 7.60 19.81 -8.37
N LEU A 124 7.66 18.61 -8.92
CA LEU A 124 7.11 18.30 -10.23
C LEU A 124 5.59 18.47 -10.27
N LYS A 125 4.88 18.08 -9.21
CA LYS A 125 3.44 18.32 -9.04
C LYS A 125 3.11 19.82 -9.04
N GLY A 126 3.95 20.64 -8.40
CA GLY A 126 3.82 22.10 -8.42
C GLY A 126 3.96 22.67 -9.84
N ILE A 127 5.01 22.25 -10.56
CA ILE A 127 5.26 22.66 -11.95
C ILE A 127 4.12 22.23 -12.88
N CYS A 128 3.62 21.00 -12.74
CA CYS A 128 2.49 20.50 -13.53
C CYS A 128 1.23 21.35 -13.34
N LYS A 129 0.92 21.74 -12.09
CA LYS A 129 -0.21 22.64 -11.80
C LYS A 129 -0.06 23.99 -12.49
N LEU A 130 1.13 24.61 -12.40
CA LEU A 130 1.41 25.90 -13.05
C LEU A 130 1.29 25.81 -14.58
N ARG A 131 1.68 24.67 -15.16
CA ARG A 131 1.61 24.41 -16.61
C ARG A 131 0.24 23.90 -17.08
N GLY A 132 -0.73 23.72 -16.19
CA GLY A 132 -2.04 23.12 -16.51
C GLY A 132 -1.99 21.64 -16.94
N LYS A 133 -0.86 20.95 -16.74
CA LYS A 133 -0.69 19.53 -17.07
C LYS A 133 -1.04 18.66 -15.87
N ARG A 134 -1.51 17.43 -16.12
CA ARG A 134 -1.74 16.46 -15.04
C ARG A 134 -0.40 16.01 -14.46
N PRO A 135 -0.23 16.01 -13.13
CA PRO A 135 0.95 15.43 -12.49
C PRO A 135 1.06 13.94 -12.79
N PRO A 136 2.29 13.39 -12.86
CA PRO A 136 2.53 11.96 -12.85
C PRO A 136 1.94 11.28 -11.62
N GLU A 137 1.91 9.95 -11.63
CA GLU A 137 1.47 9.17 -10.47
C GLU A 137 2.41 9.37 -9.27
N ASN A 138 1.84 9.31 -8.07
CA ASN A 138 2.61 9.44 -6.85
C ASN A 138 3.52 8.21 -6.69
N PRO A 139 4.84 8.36 -6.54
CA PRO A 139 5.76 7.24 -6.37
C PRO A 139 5.51 6.45 -5.08
N TYR A 140 4.91 7.05 -4.06
CA TYR A 140 4.57 6.39 -2.79
C TYR A 140 3.15 6.79 -2.36
N PRO A 141 2.10 6.16 -2.90
CA PRO A 141 0.73 6.38 -2.45
C PRO A 141 0.57 5.94 -1.00
N SER A 142 -0.20 6.68 -0.21
CA SER A 142 -0.63 6.17 1.09
C SER A 142 -1.93 5.38 0.89
N ALA A 143 -2.11 4.30 1.63
CA ALA A 143 -3.35 3.51 1.59
C ALA A 143 -4.60 4.37 1.86
N ILE A 144 -4.46 5.36 2.76
CA ILE A 144 -5.53 6.32 3.07
C ILE A 144 -5.83 7.21 1.86
N ASP A 145 -4.82 7.75 1.16
CA ASP A 145 -5.02 8.59 -0.01
C ASP A 145 -5.65 7.83 -1.19
N GLU A 146 -5.42 6.52 -1.29
CA GLU A 146 -6.07 5.66 -2.28
C GLU A 146 -7.55 5.48 -1.96
N ILE A 147 -7.88 5.07 -0.73
CA ILE A 147 -9.27 4.95 -0.27
C ILE A 147 -10.01 6.28 -0.42
N GLN A 148 -9.42 7.39 0.03
CA GLN A 148 -10.03 8.71 -0.10
C GLN A 148 -10.23 9.12 -1.55
N ARG A 149 -9.35 8.74 -2.48
CA ARG A 149 -9.50 9.05 -3.90
C ARG A 149 -10.66 8.29 -4.52
N GLU A 150 -10.86 7.04 -4.10
CA GLU A 150 -12.01 6.23 -4.49
C GLU A 150 -13.31 6.79 -3.90
N GLU A 151 -13.33 7.08 -2.60
CA GLU A 151 -14.48 7.62 -1.87
C GLU A 151 -14.87 9.03 -2.32
N LYS A 152 -13.91 9.87 -2.72
CA LYS A 152 -14.16 11.26 -3.14
C LYS A 152 -15.20 11.36 -4.25
N LYS A 153 -15.29 10.36 -5.14
CA LYS A 153 -16.33 10.31 -6.17
C LYS A 153 -17.72 10.26 -5.53
N PHE A 154 -17.91 9.30 -4.63
CA PHE A 154 -19.17 9.11 -3.91
C PHE A 154 -19.49 10.28 -2.96
N VAL A 155 -18.49 10.86 -2.30
CA VAL A 155 -18.68 12.06 -1.47
C VAL A 155 -19.15 13.24 -2.32
N ASN A 156 -18.52 13.47 -3.49
CA ASN A 156 -18.94 14.53 -4.39
C ASN A 156 -20.35 14.30 -4.93
N GLU A 157 -20.71 13.06 -5.23
CA GLU A 157 -22.06 12.67 -5.65
C GLU A 157 -23.12 12.98 -4.58
N ARG A 158 -22.83 12.83 -3.28
CA ARG A 158 -23.78 13.19 -2.20
C ARG A 158 -24.21 14.65 -2.23
N PHE A 159 -23.33 15.55 -2.64
CA PHE A 159 -23.59 16.99 -2.67
C PHE A 159 -24.02 17.49 -4.05
N SER A 160 -23.68 16.78 -5.12
CA SER A 160 -23.96 17.21 -6.50
C SER A 160 -25.15 16.49 -7.14
N ASN A 161 -25.57 15.32 -6.64
CA ASN A 161 -26.66 14.56 -7.24
C ASN A 161 -28.02 15.15 -6.80
N PRO A 162 -28.85 15.64 -7.73
CA PRO A 162 -30.13 16.28 -7.41
C PRO A 162 -31.07 15.35 -6.63
N LYS A 163 -31.07 14.05 -6.93
CA LYS A 163 -31.91 13.07 -6.24
C LYS A 163 -31.55 12.91 -4.75
N ILE A 164 -30.27 13.03 -4.42
CA ILE A 164 -29.80 12.93 -3.03
C ILE A 164 -30.16 14.21 -2.28
N LEU A 165 -30.02 15.38 -2.92
CA LEU A 165 -30.43 16.66 -2.35
C LEU A 165 -31.94 16.71 -2.07
N GLU A 166 -32.76 16.23 -3.00
CA GLU A 166 -34.21 16.10 -2.83
C GLU A 166 -34.57 15.18 -1.66
N LEU A 167 -33.88 14.04 -1.53
CA LEU A 167 -34.07 13.11 -0.41
C LEU A 167 -33.72 13.78 0.93
N VAL A 168 -32.60 14.53 0.97
CA VAL A 168 -32.17 15.26 2.17
C VAL A 168 -33.13 16.40 2.52
N GLN A 169 -33.71 17.08 1.53
CA GLN A 169 -34.74 18.11 1.74
C GLN A 169 -36.00 17.49 2.35
N LYS A 170 -36.52 16.39 1.79
CA LYS A 170 -37.66 15.65 2.36
C LYS A 170 -37.39 15.20 3.80
N MET A 171 -36.21 14.64 4.08
CA MET A 171 -35.84 14.27 5.46
C MET A 171 -35.80 15.46 6.42
N LYS A 172 -35.44 16.67 5.97
CA LYS A 172 -35.47 17.88 6.80
C LYS A 172 -36.90 18.35 7.05
N GLU A 173 -37.75 18.30 6.03
CA GLU A 173 -39.18 18.62 6.13
C GLU A 173 -39.89 17.65 7.10
N ASP A 174 -39.68 16.35 6.95
CA ASP A 174 -40.24 15.32 7.83
C ASP A 174 -39.78 15.51 9.28
N LYS A 175 -38.50 15.85 9.49
CA LYS A 175 -37.96 16.12 10.83
C LYS A 175 -38.49 17.40 11.44
N ALA A 176 -38.74 18.44 10.63
CA ALA A 176 -39.34 19.68 11.08
C ALA A 176 -40.82 19.47 11.45
N ALA A 177 -41.57 18.74 10.64
CA ALA A 177 -42.95 18.36 10.94
C ALA A 177 -43.04 17.53 12.23
N MET A 178 -42.15 16.57 12.42
CA MET A 178 -42.10 15.76 13.65
C MET A 178 -41.74 16.59 14.90
N MET A 179 -40.93 17.64 14.75
CA MET A 179 -40.63 18.58 15.84
C MET A 179 -41.82 19.51 16.13
N GLN A 180 -42.51 20.00 15.10
CA GLN A 180 -43.73 20.80 15.26
C GLN A 180 -44.84 19.99 15.93
N GLU A 181 -45.06 18.76 15.52
CA GLU A 181 -46.03 17.85 16.15
C GLU A 181 -45.66 17.57 17.63
N ARG A 182 -44.37 17.46 17.95
CA ARG A 182 -43.87 17.31 19.32
C ARG A 182 -44.05 18.58 20.16
N GLU A 183 -43.86 19.75 19.58
CA GLU A 183 -44.07 21.06 20.22
C GLU A 183 -45.56 21.37 20.41
N GLU A 184 -46.41 20.99 19.45
CA GLU A 184 -47.86 21.06 19.53
C GLU A 184 -48.39 20.11 20.61
N ALA A 185 -47.92 18.86 20.66
CA ALA A 185 -48.25 17.92 21.73
C ALA A 185 -47.80 18.41 23.11
N ALA A 186 -46.63 19.07 23.21
CA ALA A 186 -46.15 19.66 24.46
C ALA A 186 -46.93 20.92 24.87
N SER A 187 -47.42 21.72 23.92
CA SER A 187 -48.22 22.92 24.20
C SER A 187 -49.65 22.57 24.64
N ILE A 188 -50.25 21.52 24.09
CA ILE A 188 -51.55 20.96 24.52
C ILE A 188 -51.50 20.48 25.98
N LEU A 189 -50.36 19.96 26.45
CA LEU A 189 -50.16 19.54 27.84
C LEU A 189 -49.90 20.70 28.83
N SER A 190 -49.68 21.93 28.36
CA SER A 190 -49.39 23.09 29.24
C SER A 190 -50.56 24.08 29.42
N GLY A 191 -51.70 23.83 28.78
CA GLY A 191 -52.87 24.74 28.76
C GLY A 191 -53.89 24.60 29.90
N GLY A 192 -53.56 23.96 31.04
CA GLY A 192 -54.47 23.81 32.19
C GLY A 192 -53.89 24.42 33.48
N SER A 193 -54.44 25.55 33.93
CA SER A 193 -53.95 26.34 35.08
C SER A 193 -54.56 25.93 36.43
N GLY A 194 -53.72 25.77 37.48
CA GLY A 194 -54.05 26.23 38.84
C GLY A 194 -53.95 25.26 40.04
N GLY A 195 -52.87 25.41 40.84
CA GLY A 195 -52.98 25.59 42.32
C GLY A 195 -52.80 24.41 43.30
N GLY A 196 -51.69 24.43 44.07
CA GLY A 196 -51.71 24.14 45.53
C GLY A 196 -50.88 22.96 46.10
N GLY A 197 -49.77 23.27 46.79
CA GLY A 197 -49.48 22.77 48.15
C GLY A 197 -48.72 21.44 48.41
N PHE A 198 -47.46 21.60 48.87
CA PHE A 198 -46.71 20.81 49.88
C PHE A 198 -45.96 19.49 49.58
N SER A 199 -44.62 19.64 49.59
CA SER A 199 -43.57 18.97 50.39
C SER A 199 -43.08 17.51 50.22
N ARG A 200 -41.76 17.47 49.92
CA ARG A 200 -40.65 16.58 50.38
C ARG A 200 -40.45 15.16 49.81
N GLY A 201 -39.28 14.96 49.18
CA GLY A 201 -38.35 13.87 49.54
C GLY A 201 -37.53 13.22 48.40
N GLY A 202 -36.20 13.45 48.40
CA GLY A 202 -35.12 12.58 47.85
C GLY A 202 -34.94 12.53 46.32
N GLY A 203 -33.85 13.07 45.73
CA GLY A 203 -32.54 12.39 45.52
C GLY A 203 -32.56 11.56 44.22
N TYR A 204 -31.68 11.64 43.21
CA TYR A 204 -30.27 12.02 43.11
C TYR A 204 -29.90 12.33 41.64
N GLY A 205 -28.88 13.18 41.42
CA GLY A 205 -27.99 13.24 40.24
C GLY A 205 -28.62 13.77 38.94
N GLY A 206 -28.22 14.89 38.33
CA GLY A 206 -26.87 15.44 38.22
C GLY A 206 -26.63 15.75 36.74
N ALA A 207 -27.04 16.93 36.28
CA ALA A 207 -26.58 17.54 35.04
C ALA A 207 -25.11 18.02 35.21
N PRO A 208 -24.37 18.39 34.16
CA PRO A 208 -24.60 19.65 33.44
C PRO A 208 -24.36 19.49 31.91
N GLY A 209 -24.71 20.42 31.03
CA GLY A 209 -24.95 21.84 31.14
C GLY A 209 -24.33 22.48 29.91
N GLY A 210 -25.06 23.43 29.31
CA GLY A 210 -24.73 24.04 28.04
C GLY A 210 -23.56 25.02 28.07
N TYR A 211 -23.17 25.36 26.86
CA TYR A 211 -22.31 26.44 26.41
C TYR A 211 -22.46 27.78 27.15
N ARG A 212 -21.33 28.48 27.36
CA ARG A 212 -21.26 29.94 27.20
C ARG A 212 -19.84 30.40 26.84
N GLY A 213 -19.81 31.49 26.06
CA GLY A 213 -18.64 32.06 25.38
C GLY A 213 -17.64 32.78 26.28
N GLY A 214 -16.54 33.18 25.64
CA GLY A 214 -15.31 33.65 26.29
C GLY A 214 -15.24 35.11 26.70
N VAL A 215 -14.06 35.47 27.20
CA VAL A 215 -13.54 36.82 27.41
C VAL A 215 -12.02 36.75 27.20
N GLY A 216 -11.46 37.76 26.54
CA GLY A 216 -10.03 37.88 26.24
C GLY A 216 -9.22 38.71 27.26
N GLY A 217 -7.97 38.98 26.87
CA GLY A 217 -6.95 39.78 27.56
C GLY A 217 -5.89 38.89 28.20
N GLY A 218 -4.58 39.01 28.00
CA GLY A 218 -3.73 40.05 27.41
C GLY A 218 -2.41 40.06 28.19
N TYR A 219 -1.30 40.36 27.50
CA TYR A 219 0.03 40.76 28.00
C TYR A 219 0.99 39.70 28.58
N GLY A 220 2.17 39.63 27.97
CA GLY A 220 3.33 38.87 28.48
C GLY A 220 4.38 38.61 27.41
N GLY A 221 5.02 39.67 26.91
CA GLY A 221 6.15 39.56 26.00
C GLY A 221 7.47 39.27 26.72
N ALA A 222 8.31 38.44 26.07
CA ALA A 222 9.77 38.49 26.07
C ALA A 222 10.18 37.68 24.82
N GLY A 223 10.93 38.16 23.83
CA GLY A 223 11.96 39.19 23.85
C GLY A 223 13.33 38.53 23.82
N GLY A 224 13.97 38.48 22.65
CA GLY A 224 15.38 38.08 22.46
C GLY A 224 15.54 36.79 21.67
N GLY A 225 16.29 36.72 20.58
CA GLY A 225 17.18 37.68 19.97
C GLY A 225 17.86 37.00 18.79
N PHE A 226 17.76 37.66 17.64
CA PHE A 226 18.64 37.46 16.49
C PHE A 226 20.08 37.69 16.94
N ASN A 227 21.03 36.85 16.52
CA ASN A 227 22.41 37.30 16.38
C ASN A 227 23.05 36.62 15.16
N PRO A 228 23.40 37.38 14.11
CA PRO A 228 24.27 36.92 13.05
C PRO A 228 25.75 37.19 13.42
N SER A 229 26.65 36.45 12.76
CA SER A 229 28.08 36.74 12.65
C SER A 229 28.98 36.40 13.85
N ARG A 230 29.70 35.28 13.71
CA ARG A 230 31.17 35.27 13.60
C ARG A 230 31.62 34.03 12.84
#